data_AF-A0A956K780-F1
#
_entry.id   AF-A0A956K780-F1
#
_cell.length_a   1.000
_cell.length_b   1.000
_cell.length_c   1.000
_cell.angle_alpha   90.00
_cell.angle_beta   90.00
_cell.angle_gamma   90.00
#
_symmetry.space_group_name_H-M   'P 1'
#
loop_
_entity.id
_entity.type
_entity.pdbx_description
1 polymer ?
#
loop_
_entity_poly.entity_id
_entity_poly.type
_entity_poly.pdbx_seq_one_letter_code
_entity_poly.pdbx_strand_id
1 'polypeptide(L)'
;TANLIAAEDDTTISISPVAAIEGGGGVPASPANQIVDIVLNAGEHLQLLQNAELTGSIVQSDKPIGLIAGNTAMQAPVGTAYADHGEQMIPPIRALGNEYAAVMHRPRANEPSIWRVIGAVDGTALSYSAGVGGPATIDQGQRVDFITGEPFVISSQDADHPFMLFNLMAGSQWANQPGLSGRGDADFVISVPPAQYLRNYVFFADPTYPTTNLVLVRRRTAGQFHDVTLDCAGVLGGWAALGTDYEWTRFNLIDGDFQANGMCSTGSHQISSDGYFGLWVWGWGTPDTGIFTQNVSYGYPGGMNVAPINEVVIPPVG
;
A
#
# COMPACT_ATOMS: atom_id res chain seq x y z
N THR A 1 -0.12 11.09 10.08
CA THR A 1 0.17 10.43 11.37
C THR A 1 1.33 9.50 11.18
N ALA A 2 2.09 9.24 12.24
CA ALA A 2 3.06 8.14 12.28
C ALA A 2 3.04 7.49 13.66
N ASN A 3 3.25 6.18 13.72
CA ASN A 3 3.34 5.42 14.96
C ASN A 3 4.56 4.50 14.88
N LEU A 4 5.47 4.62 15.84
CA LEU A 4 6.69 3.82 15.91
C LEU A 4 6.65 3.00 17.19
N ILE A 5 6.69 1.68 17.08
CA ILE A 5 6.55 0.75 18.20
C ILE A 5 7.86 -0.01 18.39
N ALA A 6 8.43 0.03 19.60
CA ALA A 6 9.65 -0.70 19.91
C ALA A 6 9.35 -2.16 20.26
N ALA A 7 10.14 -3.08 19.69
CA ALA A 7 10.05 -4.50 20.00
C ALA A 7 10.86 -4.89 21.26
N GLU A 8 11.85 -4.08 21.62
CA GLU A 8 12.82 -4.36 22.67
C GLU A 8 13.00 -3.15 23.60
N ASP A 9 13.42 -3.40 24.84
CA ASP A 9 13.75 -2.34 25.81
C ASP A 9 14.93 -1.49 25.34
N ASP A 10 15.01 -0.24 25.80
CA ASP A 10 16.09 0.70 25.47
C ASP A 10 16.34 0.84 23.95
N THR A 11 15.28 0.85 23.13
CA THR A 11 15.36 1.06 21.69
C THR A 11 15.54 2.54 21.39
N THR A 12 16.65 2.92 20.75
CA THR A 12 16.87 4.30 20.30
C THR A 12 16.37 4.46 18.87
N ILE A 13 15.53 5.47 18.65
CA ILE A 13 15.03 5.86 17.34
C ILE A 13 15.54 7.27 17.05
N SER A 14 16.35 7.40 16.01
CA SER A 14 16.82 8.68 15.48
C SER A 14 15.95 9.09 14.30
N ILE A 15 15.35 10.27 14.40
CA ILE A 15 14.48 10.83 13.36
C ILE A 15 15.13 12.11 12.82
N SER A 16 15.33 12.19 11.51
CA SER A 16 15.58 13.45 10.81
C SER A 16 14.28 13.88 10.11
N PRO A 17 13.54 14.86 10.67
CA PRO A 17 12.21 15.19 10.19
C PRO A 17 12.25 16.27 9.12
N VAL A 18 11.51 16.11 8.03
CA VAL A 18 11.44 17.13 6.94
C VAL A 18 10.62 18.36 7.32
N ALA A 19 9.82 18.26 8.38
CA ALA A 19 9.07 19.35 8.98
C ALA A 19 9.28 19.32 10.51
N ALA A 20 8.99 20.43 11.20
CA ALA A 20 9.12 20.45 12.66
C ALA A 20 8.19 19.42 13.30
N ILE A 21 8.71 18.67 14.28
CA ILE A 21 7.92 17.87 15.21
C ILE A 21 7.41 18.84 16.29
N GLU A 22 6.09 18.95 16.42
CA GLU A 22 5.45 19.93 17.32
C GLU A 22 5.73 19.65 18.81
N GLY A 23 5.97 18.38 19.17
CA GLY A 23 6.14 17.92 20.55
C GLY A 23 4.83 17.87 21.35
N GLY A 24 4.85 17.22 22.52
CA GLY A 24 3.69 17.03 23.39
C GLY A 24 3.58 15.60 23.92
N GLY A 25 2.85 15.40 25.03
CA GLY A 25 2.64 14.06 25.60
C GLY A 25 3.94 13.33 26.01
N GLY A 26 5.03 14.06 26.30
CA GLY A 26 6.35 13.50 26.57
C GLY A 26 7.27 13.44 25.35
N VAL A 27 6.76 13.69 24.14
CA VAL A 27 7.56 13.80 22.91
C VAL A 27 8.23 15.18 22.85
N PRO A 28 9.57 15.26 22.73
CA PRO A 28 10.26 16.52 22.53
C PRO A 28 9.89 17.16 21.18
N ALA A 29 9.75 18.48 21.16
CA ALA A 29 9.68 19.22 19.91
C ALA A 29 11.05 19.20 19.22
N SER A 30 11.06 19.14 17.89
CA SER A 30 12.28 19.23 17.09
C SER A 30 12.06 20.09 15.83
N PRO A 31 12.96 21.02 15.48
CA PRO A 31 12.94 21.69 14.19
C PRO A 31 13.04 20.72 13.00
N ALA A 32 12.61 21.18 11.83
CA ALA A 32 12.88 20.48 10.58
C ALA A 32 14.40 20.35 10.37
N ASN A 33 14.82 19.22 9.80
CA ASN A 33 16.21 18.83 9.54
C ASN A 33 17.10 18.81 10.79
N GLN A 34 16.53 18.70 12.00
CA GLN A 34 17.31 18.48 13.21
C GLN A 34 17.03 17.08 13.74
N ILE A 35 18.08 16.27 13.86
CA ILE A 35 17.96 14.91 14.39
C ILE A 35 17.45 14.98 15.83
N VAL A 36 16.42 14.19 16.11
CA VAL A 36 15.91 13.94 17.46
C VAL A 36 15.97 12.46 17.76
N ASP A 37 16.51 12.14 18.94
CA ASP A 37 16.57 10.77 19.45
C ASP A 37 15.46 10.55 20.47
N ILE A 38 14.74 9.44 20.29
CA ILE A 38 13.67 8.99 21.19
C ILE A 38 14.04 7.59 21.67
N VAL A 39 13.99 7.37 22.97
CA VAL A 39 14.22 6.05 23.57
C VAL A 39 12.88 5.47 23.99
N LEU A 40 12.58 4.26 23.55
CA LEU A 40 11.36 3.52 23.86
C LEU A 40 11.70 2.14 24.44
N ASN A 41 10.87 1.66 25.35
CA ASN A 41 10.93 0.30 25.87
C ASN A 41 10.03 -0.67 25.07
N ALA A 42 10.14 -1.97 25.31
CA ALA A 42 9.35 -2.97 24.59
C ALA A 42 7.84 -2.71 24.74
N GLY A 43 7.15 -2.56 23.61
CA GLY A 43 5.72 -2.27 23.55
C GLY A 43 5.34 -0.79 23.75
N GLU A 44 6.29 0.08 24.10
CA GLU A 44 6.06 1.53 24.06
C GLU A 44 6.03 2.02 22.61
N HIS A 45 5.32 3.12 22.39
CA HIS A 45 5.16 3.69 21.07
C HIS A 45 5.30 5.21 21.06
N LEU A 46 5.91 5.73 20.00
CA LEU A 46 5.93 7.15 19.65
C LEU A 46 4.81 7.42 18.63
N GLN A 47 3.80 8.20 19.03
CA GLN A 47 2.77 8.67 18.11
C GLN A 47 3.01 10.12 17.71
N LEU A 48 3.11 10.36 16.41
CA LEU A 48 3.19 11.70 15.81
C LEU A 48 1.86 12.01 15.11
N LEU A 49 1.09 12.91 15.70
CA LEU A 49 -0.15 13.44 15.17
C LEU A 49 -0.03 14.96 15.04
N GLN A 50 0.14 15.43 13.81
CA GLN A 50 0.31 16.85 13.47
C GLN A 50 -0.17 17.13 12.05
N ASN A 51 -0.36 18.41 11.73
CA ASN A 51 -0.78 18.84 10.39
C ASN A 51 0.38 18.84 9.38
N ALA A 52 1.57 19.23 9.82
CA ALA A 52 2.73 19.29 8.94
C ALA A 52 3.16 17.87 8.54
N GLU A 53 3.27 17.65 7.23
CA GLU A 53 3.56 16.35 6.66
C GLU A 53 5.02 15.92 6.91
N LEU A 54 5.20 14.65 7.30
CA LEU A 54 6.52 14.06 7.61
C LEU A 54 6.99 13.05 6.55
N THR A 55 6.25 12.86 5.45
CA THR A 55 6.68 12.02 4.33
C THR A 55 8.04 12.48 3.81
N GLY A 56 9.02 11.58 3.78
CA GLY A 56 10.41 11.89 3.42
C GLY A 56 11.35 12.09 4.61
N SER A 57 10.84 12.10 5.85
CA SER A 57 11.67 12.03 7.05
C SER A 57 12.43 10.70 7.11
N ILE A 58 13.67 10.75 7.57
CA ILE A 58 14.50 9.55 7.73
C ILE A 58 14.34 9.06 9.17
N VAL A 59 14.02 7.78 9.32
CA VAL A 59 13.93 7.09 10.62
C VAL A 59 14.95 5.96 10.64
N GLN A 60 15.82 5.98 11.63
CA GLN A 60 16.77 4.90 11.90
C GLN A 60 16.59 4.43 13.34
N SER A 61 16.71 3.13 13.57
CA SER A 61 16.71 2.58 14.92
C SER A 61 17.83 1.56 15.11
N ASP A 62 18.33 1.45 16.33
CA ASP A 62 19.35 0.48 16.73
C ASP A 62 18.78 -0.93 16.99
N LYS A 63 17.46 -1.04 17.13
CA LYS A 63 16.71 -2.29 17.40
C LYS A 63 15.46 -2.39 16.52
N PRO A 64 14.81 -3.56 16.44
CA PRO A 64 13.61 -3.72 15.62
C PRO A 64 12.46 -2.82 16.09
N ILE A 65 11.84 -2.14 15.14
CA ILE A 65 10.63 -1.33 15.36
C ILE A 65 9.57 -1.66 14.31
N GLY A 66 8.29 -1.48 14.68
CA GLY A 66 7.20 -1.33 13.71
C GLY A 66 7.00 0.15 13.38
N LEU A 67 6.86 0.49 12.10
CA LEU A 67 6.50 1.84 11.65
C LEU A 67 5.16 1.78 10.92
N ILE A 68 4.17 2.51 11.41
CA ILE A 68 2.88 2.70 10.76
C ILE A 68 2.79 4.17 10.37
N ALA A 69 2.48 4.45 9.11
CA ALA A 69 2.25 5.80 8.62
C ALA A 69 0.83 5.93 8.07
N GLY A 70 0.24 7.11 8.25
CA GLY A 70 -1.15 7.32 7.91
C GLY A 70 -1.59 8.76 7.75
N ASN A 71 -2.89 8.94 7.57
CA ASN A 71 -3.57 10.22 7.45
C ASN A 71 -4.91 10.13 8.20
N THR A 72 -5.23 11.15 8.99
CA THR A 72 -6.45 11.17 9.82
C THR A 72 -7.74 11.40 9.04
N ALA A 73 -7.65 12.02 7.87
CA ALA A 73 -8.77 12.34 6.99
C ALA A 73 -8.23 12.50 5.56
N MET A 74 -7.76 11.39 5.00
CA MET A 74 -7.18 11.33 3.67
C MET A 74 -8.22 11.68 2.62
N GLN A 75 -7.90 12.63 1.75
CA GLN A 75 -8.67 12.93 0.55
C GLN A 75 -7.83 12.56 -0.66
N ALA A 76 -8.35 11.68 -1.50
CA ALA A 76 -7.72 11.27 -2.75
C ALA A 76 -8.71 11.46 -3.92
N PRO A 77 -8.45 12.34 -4.90
CA PRO A 77 -7.49 13.43 -4.84
C PRO A 77 -7.78 14.42 -3.69
N VAL A 78 -6.81 15.27 -3.35
CA VAL A 78 -7.01 16.34 -2.35
C VAL A 78 -8.23 17.19 -2.71
N GLY A 79 -9.06 17.53 -1.73
CA GLY A 79 -10.32 18.25 -1.91
C GLY A 79 -11.52 17.37 -2.25
N THR A 80 -11.32 16.05 -2.37
CA THR A 80 -12.38 15.10 -2.74
C THR A 80 -12.94 14.41 -1.51
N ALA A 81 -14.26 14.53 -1.31
CA ALA A 81 -14.99 13.71 -0.36
C ALA A 81 -15.28 12.32 -0.95
N TYR A 82 -15.55 11.29 -0.18
CA TYR A 82 -15.41 11.25 1.28
C TYR A 82 -13.97 10.92 1.66
N ALA A 83 -13.55 11.50 2.77
CA ALA A 83 -12.24 11.26 3.34
C ALA A 83 -12.31 10.09 4.32
N ASP A 84 -11.20 9.36 4.46
CA ASP A 84 -11.08 8.31 5.47
C ASP A 84 -9.79 8.42 6.27
N HIS A 85 -9.76 7.78 7.43
CA HIS A 85 -8.53 7.48 8.13
C HIS A 85 -7.85 6.28 7.46
N GLY A 86 -6.63 6.47 6.96
CA GLY A 86 -5.84 5.38 6.38
C GLY A 86 -4.51 5.21 7.10
N GLU A 87 -4.07 3.96 7.29
CA GLU A 87 -2.78 3.61 7.86
C GLU A 87 -2.18 2.38 7.16
N GLN A 88 -0.87 2.38 6.96
CA GLN A 88 -0.13 1.25 6.41
C GLN A 88 1.14 1.02 7.23
N MET A 89 1.48 -0.25 7.49
CA MET A 89 2.80 -0.59 8.03
C MET A 89 3.85 -0.40 6.94
N ILE A 90 4.82 0.48 7.21
CA ILE A 90 5.84 0.86 6.25
C ILE A 90 7.05 -0.07 6.43
N PRO A 91 7.45 -0.82 5.39
CA PRO A 91 8.62 -1.68 5.45
C PRO A 91 9.92 -0.83 5.48
N PRO A 92 11.02 -1.36 6.05
CA PRO A 92 12.31 -0.69 6.00
C PRO A 92 12.83 -0.61 4.55
N ILE A 93 13.71 0.36 4.28
CA ILE A 93 14.28 0.60 2.93
C ILE A 93 14.89 -0.67 2.32
N ARG A 94 15.59 -1.48 3.11
CA ARG A 94 16.17 -2.77 2.68
C ARG A 94 15.14 -3.78 2.14
N ALA A 95 13.86 -3.62 2.46
CA ALA A 95 12.78 -4.48 1.98
C ALA A 95 12.01 -3.89 0.78
N LEU A 96 12.32 -2.65 0.39
CA LEU A 96 11.77 -2.00 -0.80
C LEU A 96 12.39 -2.56 -2.08
N GLY A 97 11.59 -2.60 -3.14
CA GLY A 97 12.04 -3.08 -4.44
C GLY A 97 12.46 -1.94 -5.37
N ASN A 98 13.15 -2.31 -6.43
CA ASN A 98 13.39 -1.47 -7.59
C ASN A 98 12.42 -1.79 -8.75
N GLU A 99 11.41 -2.65 -8.52
CA GLU A 99 10.40 -3.03 -9.51
C GLU A 99 9.07 -3.36 -8.81
N TYR A 100 7.97 -2.94 -9.41
CA TYR A 100 6.60 -3.21 -8.97
C TYR A 100 5.70 -3.55 -10.15
N ALA A 101 4.93 -4.63 -10.00
CA ALA A 101 3.83 -4.95 -10.89
C ALA A 101 2.53 -4.35 -10.31
N ALA A 102 2.06 -3.28 -10.94
CA ALA A 102 1.02 -2.38 -10.44
C ALA A 102 -0.34 -2.68 -11.10
N VAL A 103 -1.27 -3.17 -10.28
CA VAL A 103 -2.66 -3.42 -10.66
C VAL A 103 -3.57 -2.78 -9.63
N MET A 104 -4.44 -1.87 -10.06
CA MET A 104 -5.34 -1.20 -9.13
C MET A 104 -6.43 -2.14 -8.59
N HIS A 105 -7.11 -1.72 -7.52
CA HIS A 105 -8.38 -2.30 -7.10
C HIS A 105 -9.38 -2.38 -8.27
N ARG A 106 -10.37 -3.28 -8.20
CA ARG A 106 -11.45 -3.28 -9.20
C ARG A 106 -12.10 -1.89 -9.24
N PRO A 107 -12.17 -1.22 -10.41
CA PRO A 107 -12.85 0.06 -10.52
C PRO A 107 -14.28 -0.02 -9.96
N ARG A 108 -14.66 0.90 -9.06
CA ARG A 108 -16.02 0.95 -8.48
C ARG A 108 -17.05 1.46 -9.49
N ALA A 109 -16.59 2.17 -10.50
CA ALA A 109 -17.30 2.60 -11.70
C ALA A 109 -16.30 2.60 -12.87
N ASN A 110 -16.18 3.69 -13.61
CA ASN A 110 -15.11 3.88 -14.60
C ASN A 110 -13.91 4.67 -14.04
N GLU A 111 -13.71 4.64 -12.73
CA GLU A 111 -12.66 5.43 -12.10
C GLU A 111 -11.26 4.91 -12.50
N PRO A 112 -10.31 5.81 -12.76
CA PRO A 112 -8.90 5.43 -12.80
C PRO A 112 -8.38 5.29 -11.36
N SER A 113 -7.14 4.83 -11.21
CA SER A 113 -6.46 4.87 -9.91
C SER A 113 -5.53 6.07 -9.81
N ILE A 114 -5.35 6.53 -8.58
CA ILE A 114 -4.21 7.37 -8.21
C ILE A 114 -3.08 6.44 -7.77
N TRP A 115 -1.87 6.73 -8.22
CA TRP A 115 -0.65 6.02 -7.85
C TRP A 115 0.31 7.01 -7.24
N ARG A 116 0.91 6.64 -6.12
CA ARG A 116 1.85 7.49 -5.39
C ARG A 116 3.21 6.83 -5.35
N VAL A 117 4.22 7.53 -5.86
CA VAL A 117 5.63 7.11 -5.77
C VAL A 117 6.33 7.95 -4.70
N ILE A 118 7.12 7.28 -3.86
CA ILE A 118 8.01 7.95 -2.91
C ILE A 118 9.43 7.42 -3.14
N GLY A 119 10.36 8.33 -3.43
CA GLY A 119 11.76 7.98 -3.67
C GLY A 119 12.48 7.67 -2.37
N ALA A 120 13.28 6.60 -2.34
CA ALA A 120 14.19 6.36 -1.24
C ALA A 120 15.54 7.03 -1.49
N VAL A 121 16.07 6.99 -2.71
CA VAL A 121 17.41 7.50 -3.06
C VAL A 121 17.30 8.60 -4.12
N ASP A 122 18.14 9.63 -4.00
CA ASP A 122 18.25 10.71 -4.98
C ASP A 122 18.58 10.19 -6.39
N GLY A 123 18.04 10.85 -7.42
CA GLY A 123 18.32 10.47 -8.81
C GLY A 123 17.77 9.09 -9.22
N THR A 124 16.76 8.57 -8.50
CA THR A 124 16.06 7.35 -8.92
C THR A 124 15.34 7.62 -10.24
N ALA A 125 15.75 6.98 -11.33
CA ALA A 125 15.16 7.10 -12.66
C ALA A 125 14.12 6.00 -12.86
N LEU A 126 12.89 6.38 -13.22
CA LEU A 126 11.75 5.48 -13.28
C LEU A 126 11.37 5.16 -14.73
N SER A 127 11.19 3.87 -15.00
CA SER A 127 10.71 3.33 -16.28
C SER A 127 9.35 2.65 -16.08
N TYR A 128 8.47 2.78 -17.07
CA TYR A 128 7.10 2.28 -17.02
C TYR A 128 6.78 1.41 -18.23
N SER A 129 5.76 0.58 -18.12
CA SER A 129 5.15 -0.09 -19.26
C SER A 129 4.65 0.92 -20.31
N ALA A 130 4.63 0.50 -21.58
CA ALA A 130 4.21 1.35 -22.68
C ALA A 130 2.79 1.92 -22.46
N GLY A 131 2.63 3.22 -22.71
CA GLY A 131 1.33 3.91 -22.57
C GLY A 131 1.01 4.40 -21.15
N VAL A 132 1.85 4.10 -20.15
CA VAL A 132 1.70 4.65 -18.80
C VAL A 132 2.69 5.79 -18.56
N GLY A 133 2.16 6.92 -18.10
CA GLY A 133 2.95 8.09 -17.72
C GLY A 133 3.03 8.24 -16.20
N GLY A 134 4.19 8.70 -15.73
CA GLY A 134 4.48 9.00 -14.33
C GLY A 134 5.72 9.90 -14.24
N PRO A 135 6.22 10.23 -13.03
CA PRO A 135 7.49 10.93 -12.89
C PRO A 135 8.63 10.14 -13.54
N ALA A 136 9.48 10.81 -14.32
CA ALA A 136 10.65 10.19 -14.94
C ALA A 136 11.80 9.98 -13.94
N THR A 137 11.86 10.81 -12.90
CA THR A 137 12.81 10.69 -11.79
C THR A 137 12.08 10.98 -10.48
N ILE A 138 12.60 10.43 -9.38
CA ILE A 138 12.14 10.68 -8.02
C ILE A 138 13.37 10.80 -7.11
N ASP A 139 13.42 11.83 -6.27
CA ASP A 139 14.51 12.04 -5.30
C ASP A 139 14.15 11.50 -3.91
N GLN A 140 15.13 11.45 -3.00
CA GLN A 140 14.92 10.97 -1.62
C GLN A 140 13.82 11.78 -0.94
N GLY A 141 12.81 11.07 -0.43
CA GLY A 141 11.68 11.68 0.27
C GLY A 141 10.71 12.45 -0.62
N GLN A 142 11.01 12.61 -1.92
CA GLN A 142 10.07 13.20 -2.87
C GLN A 142 8.87 12.28 -3.02
N ARG A 143 7.67 12.87 -3.02
CA ARG A 143 6.41 12.19 -3.29
C ARG A 143 5.75 12.77 -4.53
N VAL A 144 5.34 11.91 -5.45
CA VAL A 144 4.59 12.31 -6.65
C VAL A 144 3.40 11.38 -6.85
N ASP A 145 2.24 11.98 -7.09
CA ASP A 145 1.02 11.27 -7.46
C ASP A 145 0.82 11.37 -8.99
N PHE A 146 0.43 10.27 -9.63
CA PHE A 146 0.02 10.23 -11.03
C PHE A 146 -1.23 9.35 -11.20
N ILE A 147 -1.95 9.49 -12.31
CA ILE A 147 -3.26 8.86 -12.50
C ILE A 147 -3.21 7.95 -13.72
N THR A 148 -3.59 6.68 -13.53
CA THR A 148 -3.85 5.73 -14.61
C THR A 148 -4.73 4.59 -14.11
N GLY A 149 -5.62 4.09 -14.98
CA GLY A 149 -6.37 2.85 -14.75
C GLY A 149 -5.71 1.62 -15.40
N GLU A 150 -4.70 1.84 -16.25
CA GLU A 150 -4.00 0.77 -16.96
C GLU A 150 -3.08 0.01 -15.99
N PRO A 151 -3.08 -1.33 -16.00
CA PRO A 151 -2.04 -2.13 -15.34
C PRO A 151 -0.66 -1.87 -15.93
N PHE A 152 0.38 -1.78 -15.10
CA PHE A 152 1.75 -1.54 -15.56
C PHE A 152 2.81 -2.19 -14.67
N VAL A 153 4.00 -2.35 -15.21
CA VAL A 153 5.24 -2.54 -14.45
C VAL A 153 5.95 -1.19 -14.38
N ILE A 154 6.43 -0.82 -13.19
CA ILE A 154 7.33 0.31 -12.95
C ILE A 154 8.63 -0.24 -12.37
N SER A 155 9.77 0.27 -12.82
CA SER A 155 11.09 -0.11 -12.31
C SER A 155 12.04 1.09 -12.23
N SER A 156 13.08 0.97 -11.42
CA SER A 156 14.24 1.87 -11.42
C SER A 156 15.49 1.20 -11.98
N GLN A 157 16.58 1.96 -12.13
CA GLN A 157 17.80 1.53 -12.80
C GLN A 157 18.46 0.27 -12.20
N ASP A 158 18.38 0.07 -10.89
CA ASP A 158 19.03 -1.02 -10.17
C ASP A 158 18.51 -1.14 -8.73
N ALA A 159 19.02 -2.13 -7.99
CA ALA A 159 18.63 -2.41 -6.61
C ALA A 159 19.08 -1.35 -5.58
N ASP A 160 20.01 -0.46 -5.94
CA ASP A 160 20.49 0.62 -5.08
C ASP A 160 19.61 1.88 -5.17
N HIS A 161 18.56 1.84 -6.01
CA HIS A 161 17.57 2.91 -6.15
C HIS A 161 16.14 2.42 -5.87
N PRO A 162 15.87 1.87 -4.67
CA PRO A 162 14.53 1.44 -4.32
C PRO A 162 13.58 2.63 -4.16
N PHE A 163 12.29 2.37 -4.33
CA PHE A 163 11.23 3.36 -4.14
C PHE A 163 9.98 2.67 -3.56
N MET A 164 9.05 3.44 -2.99
CA MET A 164 7.74 2.93 -2.58
C MET A 164 6.69 3.29 -3.63
N LEU A 165 5.73 2.39 -3.81
CA LEU A 165 4.55 2.61 -4.63
C LEU A 165 3.29 2.32 -3.81
N PHE A 166 2.32 3.22 -3.86
CA PHE A 166 1.00 3.01 -3.26
C PHE A 166 -0.08 3.09 -4.34
N ASN A 167 -1.10 2.25 -4.18
CA ASN A 167 -2.37 2.38 -4.90
C ASN A 167 -3.34 3.17 -4.00
N LEU A 168 -3.92 4.24 -4.52
CA LEU A 168 -4.89 5.06 -3.81
C LEU A 168 -6.28 4.88 -4.44
N MET A 169 -7.23 4.48 -3.62
CA MET A 169 -8.67 4.55 -3.88
C MET A 169 -9.15 5.98 -3.65
N ALA A 170 -9.97 6.50 -4.56
CA ALA A 170 -10.43 7.87 -4.50
C ALA A 170 -11.62 8.07 -3.54
N GLY A 171 -11.85 9.28 -3.04
CA GLY A 171 -13.13 9.62 -2.43
C GLY A 171 -14.27 9.55 -3.46
N SER A 172 -15.45 9.10 -3.03
CA SER A 172 -16.56 8.81 -3.96
C SER A 172 -17.19 10.03 -4.67
N GLN A 173 -16.86 11.25 -4.24
CA GLN A 173 -17.27 12.50 -4.88
C GLN A 173 -16.21 13.02 -5.86
N TRP A 174 -15.29 12.18 -6.33
CA TRP A 174 -14.33 12.60 -7.33
C TRP A 174 -15.03 13.10 -8.59
N ALA A 175 -14.87 14.40 -8.87
CA ALA A 175 -15.50 15.04 -10.01
C ALA A 175 -15.18 14.33 -11.33
N ASN A 176 -16.13 14.34 -12.24
CA ASN A 176 -16.05 13.70 -13.56
C ASN A 176 -15.92 12.16 -13.55
N GLN A 177 -16.22 11.51 -12.42
CA GLN A 177 -16.33 10.04 -12.33
C GLN A 177 -17.81 9.63 -12.22
N PRO A 178 -18.54 9.48 -13.34
CA PRO A 178 -19.95 9.13 -13.32
C PRO A 178 -20.15 7.76 -12.68
N GLY A 179 -21.12 7.67 -11.76
CA GLY A 179 -21.46 6.43 -11.04
C GLY A 179 -20.61 6.14 -9.81
N LEU A 180 -19.60 6.97 -9.49
CA LEU A 180 -18.75 6.78 -8.32
C LEU A 180 -19.42 7.19 -7.00
N SER A 181 -20.36 8.15 -7.04
CA SER A 181 -21.03 8.69 -5.84
C SER A 181 -21.59 7.58 -4.94
N GLY A 182 -21.24 7.63 -3.64
CA GLY A 182 -21.65 6.64 -2.65
C GLY A 182 -20.82 5.36 -2.62
N ARG A 183 -19.94 5.11 -3.60
CA ARG A 183 -19.14 3.87 -3.70
C ARG A 183 -17.78 4.06 -3.05
N GLY A 184 -17.64 3.58 -1.82
CA GLY A 184 -16.43 3.70 -1.01
C GLY A 184 -16.03 5.14 -0.68
N ASP A 185 -14.90 5.28 -0.01
CA ASP A 185 -14.22 6.54 0.28
C ASP A 185 -12.73 6.37 -0.08
N ALA A 186 -11.88 7.26 0.42
CA ALA A 186 -10.47 7.30 0.07
C ALA A 186 -9.65 6.31 0.92
N ASP A 187 -8.90 5.43 0.29
CA ASP A 187 -7.99 4.49 0.98
C ASP A 187 -6.66 4.38 0.21
N PHE A 188 -5.58 3.95 0.87
CA PHE A 188 -4.28 3.75 0.24
C PHE A 188 -3.62 2.48 0.73
N VAL A 189 -3.09 1.72 -0.22
CA VAL A 189 -2.49 0.42 0.05
C VAL A 189 -1.10 0.34 -0.56
N ILE A 190 -0.15 -0.16 0.22
CA ILE A 190 1.22 -0.37 -0.27
C ILE A 190 1.24 -1.42 -1.37
N SER A 191 1.93 -1.13 -2.46
CA SER A 191 2.27 -2.14 -3.46
C SER A 191 3.42 -2.99 -2.92
N VAL A 192 3.26 -4.30 -2.95
CA VAL A 192 4.32 -5.25 -2.59
C VAL A 192 5.24 -5.45 -3.81
N PRO A 193 6.56 -5.28 -3.69
CA PRO A 193 7.47 -5.56 -4.79
C PRO A 193 7.51 -7.09 -5.05
N PRO A 194 7.61 -7.56 -6.30
CA PRO A 194 7.56 -9.00 -6.61
C PRO A 194 8.63 -9.87 -5.93
N ALA A 195 9.74 -9.29 -5.49
CA ALA A 195 10.75 -9.98 -4.68
C ALA A 195 10.26 -10.34 -3.25
N GLN A 196 9.18 -9.71 -2.79
CA GLN A 196 8.56 -9.95 -1.48
C GLN A 196 7.26 -10.77 -1.55
N TYR A 197 6.86 -11.23 -2.74
CA TYR A 197 5.71 -12.10 -2.91
C TYR A 197 5.88 -13.41 -2.15
N LEU A 198 4.76 -13.99 -1.73
CA LEU A 198 4.69 -15.25 -1.00
C LEU A 198 4.00 -16.30 -1.87
N ARG A 199 4.02 -17.54 -1.37
CA ARG A 199 3.33 -18.68 -1.99
C ARG A 199 2.01 -19.02 -1.32
N ASN A 200 1.80 -18.50 -0.11
CA ASN A 200 0.64 -18.79 0.72
C ASN A 200 0.26 -17.53 1.47
N TYR A 201 -1.04 -17.28 1.56
CA TYR A 201 -1.61 -16.18 2.32
C TYR A 201 -2.80 -16.68 3.13
N VAL A 202 -2.93 -16.16 4.35
CA VAL A 202 -4.17 -16.14 5.11
C VAL A 202 -4.62 -14.69 5.14
N PHE A 203 -5.85 -14.42 4.70
CA PHE A 203 -6.40 -13.05 4.70
C PHE A 203 -7.83 -13.06 5.26
N PHE A 204 -8.37 -11.87 5.55
CA PHE A 204 -9.68 -11.68 6.17
C PHE A 204 -10.56 -10.71 5.38
N ALA A 205 -11.73 -11.17 4.93
CA ALA A 205 -12.73 -10.32 4.30
C ALA A 205 -13.67 -9.74 5.36
N ASP A 206 -13.75 -8.41 5.46
CA ASP A 206 -14.54 -7.76 6.49
C ASP A 206 -16.06 -8.03 6.31
N PRO A 207 -16.75 -8.58 7.33
CA PRO A 207 -18.17 -8.91 7.25
C PRO A 207 -19.12 -7.72 7.19
N THR A 208 -18.62 -6.51 7.46
CA THR A 208 -19.41 -5.27 7.46
C THR A 208 -19.48 -4.59 6.10
N TYR A 209 -18.70 -5.08 5.13
CA TYR A 209 -18.65 -4.52 3.78
C TYR A 209 -19.45 -5.36 2.79
N PRO A 210 -20.30 -4.73 1.96
CA PRO A 210 -21.12 -5.43 0.98
C PRO A 210 -20.32 -5.95 -0.22
N THR A 211 -19.07 -5.51 -0.36
CA THR A 211 -18.17 -5.86 -1.47
C THR A 211 -16.78 -6.15 -0.93
N THR A 212 -16.17 -7.23 -1.41
CA THR A 212 -14.75 -7.56 -1.23
C THR A 212 -14.20 -8.17 -2.52
N ASN A 213 -13.14 -7.56 -3.04
CA ASN A 213 -12.44 -7.94 -4.26
C ASN A 213 -10.97 -8.24 -3.95
N LEU A 214 -10.45 -9.29 -4.57
CA LEU A 214 -9.05 -9.65 -4.54
C LEU A 214 -8.39 -9.18 -5.83
N VAL A 215 -7.24 -8.53 -5.71
CA VAL A 215 -6.32 -8.27 -6.81
C VAL A 215 -5.15 -9.23 -6.67
N LEU A 216 -4.84 -9.97 -7.73
CA LEU A 216 -3.75 -10.95 -7.73
C LEU A 216 -2.78 -10.67 -8.87
N VAL A 217 -1.50 -10.78 -8.58
CA VAL A 217 -0.43 -10.70 -9.58
C VAL A 217 0.52 -11.87 -9.37
N ARG A 218 0.62 -12.78 -10.33
CA ARG A 218 1.56 -13.91 -10.28
C ARG A 218 2.81 -13.63 -11.09
N ARG A 219 3.96 -14.05 -10.56
CA ARG A 219 5.27 -13.95 -11.22
C ARG A 219 5.66 -15.30 -11.82
N ARG A 220 6.27 -15.31 -13.00
CA ARG A 220 6.90 -16.52 -13.54
C ARG A 220 7.93 -17.08 -12.56
N THR A 221 7.83 -18.36 -12.24
CA THR A 221 8.81 -19.08 -11.42
C THR A 221 9.32 -20.27 -12.24
N ALA A 222 10.62 -20.32 -12.50
CA ALA A 222 11.25 -21.29 -13.41
C ALA A 222 10.62 -21.28 -14.83
N GLY A 223 10.36 -20.08 -15.37
CA GLY A 223 9.87 -19.89 -16.74
C GLY A 223 8.36 -20.07 -16.95
N GLN A 224 7.62 -20.52 -15.94
CA GLN A 224 6.18 -20.77 -16.03
C GLN A 224 5.39 -20.02 -14.98
N PHE A 225 4.13 -19.76 -15.28
CA PHE A 225 3.16 -19.32 -14.28
C PHE A 225 2.54 -20.54 -13.61
N HIS A 226 2.40 -20.45 -12.29
CA HIS A 226 1.77 -21.49 -11.48
C HIS A 226 0.34 -21.08 -11.14
N ASP A 227 -0.53 -22.07 -11.01
CA ASP A 227 -1.92 -21.83 -10.65
C ASP A 227 -2.03 -21.28 -9.23
N VAL A 228 -2.96 -20.35 -9.04
CA VAL A 228 -3.29 -19.81 -7.72
C VAL A 228 -4.65 -20.38 -7.31
N THR A 229 -4.69 -21.05 -6.17
CA THR A 229 -5.86 -21.77 -5.66
C THR A 229 -6.38 -21.09 -4.42
N LEU A 230 -7.62 -20.60 -4.47
CA LEU A 230 -8.37 -20.04 -3.35
C LEU A 230 -9.25 -21.13 -2.73
N ASP A 231 -9.26 -21.26 -1.41
CA ASP A 231 -9.97 -22.31 -0.69
C ASP A 231 -11.46 -22.46 -1.07
N CYS A 232 -12.16 -21.35 -1.31
CA CYS A 232 -13.59 -21.31 -1.60
C CYS A 232 -13.94 -21.31 -3.10
N ALA A 233 -12.96 -21.12 -3.98
CA ALA A 233 -13.18 -20.97 -5.43
C ALA A 233 -12.35 -21.94 -6.29
N GLY A 234 -11.40 -22.66 -5.70
CA GLY A 234 -10.46 -23.51 -6.43
C GLY A 234 -9.43 -22.70 -7.21
N VAL A 235 -8.96 -23.25 -8.33
CA VAL A 235 -7.98 -22.59 -9.22
C VAL A 235 -8.61 -21.36 -9.87
N LEU A 236 -7.98 -20.20 -9.66
CA LEU A 236 -8.44 -18.93 -10.24
C LEU A 236 -8.02 -18.82 -11.71
N GLY A 237 -8.94 -18.34 -12.54
CA GLY A 237 -8.74 -18.09 -13.97
C GLY A 237 -8.74 -16.60 -14.33
N GLY A 238 -8.90 -16.29 -15.62
CA GLY A 238 -9.04 -14.90 -16.08
C GLY A 238 -7.74 -14.08 -15.99
N TRP A 239 -6.59 -14.74 -16.15
CA TRP A 239 -5.28 -14.10 -16.12
C TRP A 239 -5.02 -13.29 -17.40
N ALA A 240 -4.66 -12.02 -17.23
CA ALA A 240 -4.20 -11.14 -18.29
C ALA A 240 -2.69 -10.91 -18.15
N ALA A 241 -1.99 -10.81 -19.28
CA ALA A 241 -0.55 -10.53 -19.29
C ALA A 241 -0.24 -9.14 -18.73
N LEU A 242 0.88 -9.03 -18.00
CA LEU A 242 1.46 -7.77 -17.53
C LEU A 242 2.96 -7.81 -17.79
N GLY A 243 3.36 -7.28 -18.94
CA GLY A 243 4.72 -7.48 -19.44
C GLY A 243 5.02 -8.95 -19.73
N THR A 244 6.29 -9.35 -19.60
CA THR A 244 6.77 -10.71 -19.89
C THR A 244 6.72 -11.65 -18.70
N ASP A 245 6.87 -11.08 -17.49
CA ASP A 245 7.17 -11.83 -16.28
C ASP A 245 5.99 -11.93 -15.30
N TYR A 246 4.91 -11.19 -15.57
CA TYR A 246 3.73 -11.12 -14.71
C TYR A 246 2.44 -11.41 -15.47
N GLU A 247 1.49 -11.97 -14.74
CA GLU A 247 0.08 -12.03 -15.09
C GLU A 247 -0.74 -11.55 -13.91
N TRP A 248 -1.91 -10.97 -14.18
CA TRP A 248 -2.80 -10.51 -13.14
C TRP A 248 -4.24 -10.93 -13.38
N THR A 249 -5.00 -10.99 -12.30
CA THR A 249 -6.45 -11.15 -12.35
C THR A 249 -7.10 -10.47 -11.14
N ARG A 250 -8.43 -10.40 -11.16
CA ARG A 250 -9.24 -9.95 -10.03
C ARG A 250 -10.34 -10.95 -9.75
N PHE A 251 -10.68 -11.13 -8.48
CA PHE A 251 -11.73 -12.05 -8.06
C PHE A 251 -12.65 -11.37 -7.05
N ASN A 252 -13.96 -11.31 -7.33
CA ASN A 252 -14.94 -10.86 -6.35
C ASN A 252 -15.22 -12.00 -5.38
N LEU A 253 -14.85 -11.80 -4.11
CA LEU A 253 -15.15 -12.72 -3.02
C LEU A 253 -16.59 -12.50 -2.53
N ILE A 254 -16.95 -11.23 -2.33
CA ILE A 254 -18.27 -10.73 -1.91
C ILE A 254 -18.66 -9.58 -2.85
N ASP A 255 -19.88 -9.56 -3.36
CA ASP A 255 -20.37 -8.48 -4.22
C ASP A 255 -21.90 -8.36 -4.14
N GLY A 256 -22.48 -7.29 -4.67
CA GLY A 256 -23.92 -7.19 -4.93
C GLY A 256 -24.81 -7.30 -3.68
N ASP A 257 -24.48 -6.56 -2.61
CA ASP A 257 -25.19 -6.55 -1.31
C ASP A 257 -24.93 -7.81 -0.47
N PHE A 258 -23.67 -7.96 -0.04
CA PHE A 258 -23.21 -9.05 0.84
C PHE A 258 -23.36 -10.45 0.25
N GLN A 259 -23.45 -10.59 -1.08
CA GLN A 259 -23.60 -11.90 -1.72
C GLN A 259 -22.25 -12.57 -1.92
N ALA A 260 -22.18 -13.82 -1.48
CA ALA A 260 -21.03 -14.69 -1.70
C ALA A 260 -20.89 -15.07 -3.17
N ASN A 261 -19.66 -15.09 -3.68
CA ASN A 261 -19.34 -15.74 -4.94
C ASN A 261 -19.04 -17.22 -4.72
N GLY A 262 -19.95 -18.10 -5.15
CA GLY A 262 -19.82 -19.54 -4.97
C GLY A 262 -19.83 -19.95 -3.50
N MET A 263 -18.79 -20.63 -3.05
CA MET A 263 -18.64 -21.09 -1.65
C MET A 263 -17.86 -20.11 -0.78
N CYS A 264 -17.54 -18.92 -1.29
CA CYS A 264 -16.80 -17.90 -0.54
C CYS A 264 -17.66 -17.23 0.53
N SER A 265 -17.02 -16.52 1.46
CA SER A 265 -17.73 -15.80 2.52
C SER A 265 -16.94 -14.58 2.96
N THR A 266 -17.50 -13.82 3.88
CA THR A 266 -16.70 -12.92 4.71
C THR A 266 -15.94 -13.77 5.74
N GLY A 267 -14.93 -13.19 6.40
CA GLY A 267 -14.07 -13.91 7.34
C GLY A 267 -12.76 -14.38 6.73
N SER A 268 -12.16 -15.40 7.35
CA SER A 268 -10.82 -15.87 6.98
C SER A 268 -10.83 -16.76 5.75
N HIS A 269 -9.86 -16.55 4.87
CA HIS A 269 -9.61 -17.35 3.68
C HIS A 269 -8.13 -17.69 3.52
N GLN A 270 -7.86 -18.82 2.87
CA GLN A 270 -6.53 -19.27 2.49
C GLN A 270 -6.40 -19.32 0.97
N ILE A 271 -5.24 -18.87 0.47
CA ILE A 271 -4.92 -18.91 -0.95
C ILE A 271 -3.44 -19.28 -1.14
N SER A 272 -3.17 -20.14 -2.12
CA SER A 272 -1.85 -20.75 -2.30
C SER A 272 -1.48 -20.96 -3.76
N SER A 273 -0.18 -21.09 -4.04
CA SER A 273 0.38 -21.43 -5.35
C SER A 273 1.76 -22.08 -5.18
N ASP A 274 2.17 -22.90 -6.15
CA ASP A 274 3.55 -23.39 -6.23
C ASP A 274 4.55 -22.28 -6.63
N GLY A 275 4.06 -21.20 -7.24
CA GLY A 275 4.82 -20.00 -7.61
C GLY A 275 4.56 -18.81 -6.69
N TYR A 276 5.37 -17.76 -6.84
CA TYR A 276 5.19 -16.53 -6.07
C TYR A 276 4.13 -15.61 -6.70
N PHE A 277 3.24 -15.07 -5.87
CA PHE A 277 2.23 -14.11 -6.28
C PHE A 277 1.98 -13.06 -5.20
N GLY A 278 1.55 -11.87 -5.59
CA GLY A 278 1.04 -10.83 -4.71
C GLY A 278 -0.47 -10.90 -4.58
N LEU A 279 -0.97 -10.51 -3.41
CA LEU A 279 -2.39 -10.44 -3.08
C LEU A 279 -2.68 -9.08 -2.45
N TRP A 280 -3.74 -8.43 -2.90
CA TRP A 280 -4.33 -7.27 -2.22
C TRP A 280 -5.83 -7.48 -2.07
N VAL A 281 -6.32 -7.17 -0.88
CA VAL A 281 -7.75 -7.27 -0.54
C VAL A 281 -8.28 -5.86 -0.50
N TRP A 282 -9.40 -5.64 -1.18
CA TRP A 282 -10.08 -4.36 -1.24
C TRP A 282 -11.56 -4.56 -1.01
N GLY A 283 -12.19 -3.75 -0.17
CA GLY A 283 -13.64 -3.72 -0.04
C GLY A 283 -14.17 -2.31 0.08
N TRP A 284 -15.44 -2.16 -0.26
CA TRP A 284 -16.10 -0.87 -0.22
C TRP A 284 -17.61 -1.01 -0.10
N GLY A 285 -18.17 0.06 0.45
CA GLY A 285 -19.57 0.38 0.52
C GLY A 285 -20.18 0.82 -0.80
N THR A 286 -21.51 0.72 -0.96
CA THR A 286 -22.19 1.12 -2.20
C THR A 286 -23.65 1.57 -1.96
N PRO A 287 -24.20 2.50 -2.75
CA PRO A 287 -25.63 2.85 -2.68
C PRO A 287 -26.56 1.70 -3.10
N ASP A 288 -26.04 0.65 -3.74
CA ASP A 288 -26.83 -0.48 -4.26
C ASP A 288 -27.14 -1.56 -3.20
N THR A 289 -27.16 -1.19 -1.92
CA THR A 289 -27.35 -2.11 -0.78
C THR A 289 -28.67 -1.87 -0.06
N GLY A 290 -29.24 -2.91 0.54
CA GLY A 290 -30.48 -2.80 1.31
C GLY A 290 -30.34 -2.04 2.63
N ILE A 291 -29.12 -1.86 3.11
CA ILE A 291 -28.75 -1.09 4.31
C ILE A 291 -27.74 0.00 3.95
N PHE A 292 -27.58 1.03 4.79
CA PHE A 292 -26.61 2.09 4.49
C PHE A 292 -25.18 1.58 4.66
N THR A 293 -24.48 1.42 3.54
CA THR A 293 -23.05 1.08 3.51
C THR A 293 -22.22 2.12 2.76
N GLN A 294 -22.79 3.23 2.29
CA GLN A 294 -22.10 4.15 1.38
C GLN A 294 -20.89 4.83 2.04
N ASN A 295 -19.90 5.21 1.22
CA ASN A 295 -18.78 6.07 1.62
C ASN A 295 -17.88 5.47 2.71
N VAL A 296 -17.58 4.18 2.61
CA VAL A 296 -16.59 3.49 3.44
C VAL A 296 -15.82 2.49 2.60
N SER A 297 -14.53 2.33 2.85
CA SER A 297 -13.66 1.38 2.16
C SER A 297 -12.62 0.78 3.10
N TYR A 298 -11.99 -0.30 2.64
CA TYR A 298 -10.83 -0.85 3.29
C TYR A 298 -9.93 -1.54 2.27
N GLY A 299 -8.64 -1.62 2.60
CA GLY A 299 -7.65 -2.16 1.71
C GLY A 299 -6.37 -2.53 2.43
N TYR A 300 -5.75 -3.64 2.05
CA TYR A 300 -4.46 -4.06 2.60
C TYR A 300 -3.77 -5.09 1.67
N PRO A 301 -2.43 -5.19 1.70
CA PRO A 301 -1.75 -6.32 1.06
C PRO A 301 -1.97 -7.59 1.89
N GLY A 302 -2.27 -8.72 1.26
CA GLY A 302 -2.43 -10.00 1.96
C GLY A 302 -1.20 -10.45 2.75
N GLY A 303 -0.03 -9.89 2.44
CA GLY A 303 1.21 -10.06 3.17
C GLY A 303 2.44 -9.76 2.30
N MET A 304 3.61 -9.70 2.94
CA MET A 304 4.91 -9.60 2.27
C MET A 304 5.98 -10.28 3.11
N ASN A 305 7.06 -10.76 2.48
CA ASN A 305 8.14 -11.47 3.17
C ASN A 305 9.01 -10.56 4.07
N VAL A 306 9.10 -9.27 3.75
CA VAL A 306 9.94 -8.25 4.43
C VAL A 306 11.42 -8.67 4.54
N ALA A 307 11.90 -9.51 3.61
CA ALA A 307 13.30 -9.89 3.56
C ALA A 307 14.16 -8.72 3.07
N PRO A 308 15.44 -8.60 3.48
CA PRO A 308 16.38 -7.72 2.81
C PRO A 308 16.52 -8.14 1.33
N ILE A 309 16.19 -7.23 0.42
CA ILE A 309 16.30 -7.41 -1.04
C ILE A 309 17.20 -6.34 -1.69
N ASN A 310 17.73 -5.44 -0.88
CA ASN A 310 18.79 -4.49 -1.21
C ASN A 310 19.62 -4.16 0.05
N GLU A 311 20.77 -3.52 -0.10
CA GLU A 311 21.69 -3.14 0.97
C GLU A 311 21.68 -1.63 1.28
N VAL A 312 20.70 -0.89 0.77
CA VAL A 312 20.66 0.58 0.89
C VAL A 312 20.39 0.98 2.34
N VAL A 313 21.24 1.88 2.84
CA VAL A 313 21.09 2.53 4.15
C VAL A 313 21.12 4.03 3.94
N ILE A 314 20.10 4.72 4.48
CA ILE A 314 20.00 6.17 4.44
C ILE A 314 20.11 6.67 5.87
N PRO A 315 21.27 7.20 6.27
CA PRO A 315 21.46 7.68 7.63
C PRO A 315 20.66 8.98 7.83
N PRO A 316 20.08 9.22 9.02
CA PRO A 316 19.56 10.53 9.39
C PRO A 316 20.67 11.58 9.23
N VAL A 317 20.37 12.65 8.49
CA VAL A 317 21.24 13.83 8.33
C VAL A 317 20.57 15.04 8.97
N GLY A 318 21.35 15.97 9.50
CA GLY A 318 20.84 17.22 10.09
C GLY A 318 21.73 18.42 9.79
#